data_AF-A0A2A6CNZ7-F1
#
_entry.id   AF-A0A2A6CNZ7-F1
#
_cell.length_a   1.000
_cell.length_b   1.000
_cell.length_c   1.000
_cell.angle_alpha   90.00
_cell.angle_beta   90.00
_cell.angle_gamma   90.00
#
_symmetry.space_group_name_H-M   'P 1'
#
loop_
_entity.id
_entity.type
_entity.pdbx_description
1 polymer ?
#
loop_
_entity_poly.entity_id
_entity_poly.type
_entity_poly.pdbx_seq_one_letter_code
_entity_poly.pdbx_strand_id
1 'polypeptide(L)'
;MSAEVARLCKHSLESARVGTEEDKIQNGRDFYKFFFTNYPDLRVYFKGAENFTADDVQKSERFEKQGQRILLAVHVLAETYANQEVFKAYVRETINRHRQFKMDPALWLAFFTVFVGYLGTKTTLDEATKNAWAEMGRVFNEEAQMHLKNSGLPHV
;
A
#
# COMPACT_ATOMS: atom_id res chain seq x y z
N MET A 1 -12.93 -9.24 -16.19
CA MET A 1 -11.69 -8.44 -16.03
C MET A 1 -11.33 -8.28 -14.56
N SER A 2 -12.20 -7.76 -13.69
CA SER A 2 -11.90 -7.54 -12.26
C SER A 2 -11.55 -8.81 -11.47
N ALA A 3 -12.17 -9.95 -11.77
CA ALA A 3 -11.87 -11.22 -11.09
C ALA A 3 -10.44 -11.72 -11.35
N GLU A 4 -9.92 -11.51 -12.57
CA GLU A 4 -8.57 -11.94 -12.93
C GLU A 4 -7.51 -11.04 -12.29
N VAL A 5 -7.72 -9.72 -12.31
CA VAL A 5 -6.87 -8.76 -11.59
C VAL A 5 -6.81 -9.10 -10.10
N ALA A 6 -7.97 -9.36 -9.48
CA ALA A 6 -8.03 -9.78 -8.08
C ALA A 6 -7.24 -11.07 -7.85
N ARG A 7 -7.41 -12.09 -8.71
CA ARG A 7 -6.69 -13.37 -8.60
C ARG A 7 -5.17 -13.19 -8.65
N LEU A 8 -4.67 -12.44 -9.63
CA LEU A 8 -3.23 -12.20 -9.82
C LEU A 8 -2.62 -11.42 -8.64
N CYS A 9 -3.27 -10.33 -8.22
CA CYS A 9 -2.81 -9.55 -7.08
C CYS A 9 -2.79 -10.39 -5.79
N LYS A 10 -3.85 -11.17 -5.53
CA LYS A 10 -3.91 -12.06 -4.37
C LYS A 10 -2.82 -13.13 -4.37
N HIS A 11 -2.62 -13.80 -5.50
CA HIS A 11 -1.57 -14.80 -5.61
C HIS A 11 -0.19 -14.21 -5.33
N SER A 12 0.09 -13.00 -5.83
CA SER A 12 1.36 -12.32 -5.54
C SER A 12 1.56 -11.98 -4.07
N LEU A 13 0.49 -11.83 -3.28
CA LEU A 13 0.57 -11.56 -1.84
C LEU A 13 0.88 -12.80 -1.01
N GLU A 14 0.85 -14.01 -1.60
CA GLU A 14 1.24 -15.23 -0.89
C GLU A 14 2.72 -15.20 -0.44
N SER A 15 3.58 -14.40 -1.09
CA SER A 15 4.98 -14.18 -0.69
C SER A 15 5.15 -13.09 0.37
N ALA A 16 4.07 -12.39 0.75
CA ALA A 16 4.07 -11.31 1.72
C ALA A 16 2.85 -11.42 2.65
N ARG A 17 2.64 -12.60 3.24
CA ARG A 17 1.48 -12.88 4.09
C ARG A 17 1.51 -12.05 5.39
N VAL A 18 0.32 -11.66 5.84
CA VAL A 18 0.05 -11.16 7.20
C VAL A 18 -0.04 -12.31 8.19
N GLY A 19 0.18 -12.03 9.48
CA GLY A 19 0.14 -13.04 10.54
C GLY A 19 0.72 -12.53 11.85
N THR A 20 0.78 -13.41 12.84
CA THR A 20 1.36 -13.12 14.16
C THR A 20 2.73 -13.76 14.36
N GLU A 21 3.14 -14.63 13.44
CA GLU A 21 4.45 -15.27 13.41
C GLU A 21 5.54 -14.28 12.96
N GLU A 22 6.78 -14.51 13.42
CA GLU A 22 7.89 -13.58 13.23
C GLU A 22 8.17 -13.29 11.74
N ASP A 23 8.09 -14.30 10.87
CA ASP A 23 8.29 -14.12 9.43
C ASP A 23 7.18 -13.27 8.79
N LYS A 24 5.94 -13.39 9.27
CA LYS A 24 4.80 -12.59 8.81
C LYS A 24 4.88 -11.15 9.29
N ILE A 25 5.31 -10.96 10.54
CA ILE A 25 5.62 -9.65 11.10
C ILE A 25 6.74 -8.98 10.27
N GLN A 26 7.78 -9.75 9.94
CA GLN A 26 8.92 -9.26 9.17
C GLN A 26 8.53 -8.80 7.76
N ASN A 27 7.53 -9.41 7.12
CA ASN A 27 7.01 -8.91 5.84
C ASN A 27 6.56 -7.45 5.91
N GLY A 28 5.82 -7.09 6.96
CA GLY A 28 5.36 -5.72 7.19
C GLY A 28 6.52 -4.75 7.49
N ARG A 29 7.53 -5.19 8.25
CA ARG A 29 8.74 -4.38 8.50
C ARG A 29 9.54 -4.15 7.23
N ASP A 30 9.73 -5.19 6.43
CA ASP A 30 10.49 -5.11 5.19
C ASP A 30 9.86 -4.15 4.18
N PHE A 31 8.52 -4.01 4.17
CA PHE A 31 7.87 -2.97 3.38
C PHE A 31 8.37 -1.57 3.77
N TYR A 32 8.38 -1.24 5.07
CA TYR A 32 8.86 0.07 5.51
C TYR A 32 10.37 0.24 5.36
N LYS A 33 11.17 -0.83 5.51
CA LYS A 33 12.61 -0.79 5.23
C LYS A 33 12.86 -0.48 3.76
N PHE A 34 12.18 -1.17 2.85
CA PHE A 34 12.24 -0.92 1.42
C PHE A 34 11.80 0.52 1.11
N PHE A 35 10.67 0.95 1.67
CA PHE A 35 10.10 2.26 1.42
C PHE A 35 11.04 3.39 1.89
N PHE A 36 11.56 3.31 3.12
CA PHE A 36 12.40 4.36 3.70
C PHE A 36 13.80 4.41 3.07
N THR A 37 14.28 3.29 2.51
CA THR A 37 15.55 3.23 1.79
C THR A 37 15.44 3.82 0.39
N ASN A 38 14.38 3.48 -0.34
CA ASN A 38 14.25 3.83 -1.77
C ASN A 38 13.48 5.13 -2.02
N TYR A 39 12.68 5.58 -1.07
CA TYR A 39 11.86 6.80 -1.16
C TYR A 39 12.00 7.67 0.11
N PRO A 40 13.22 8.07 0.48
CA PRO A 40 13.49 8.76 1.74
C PRO A 40 12.76 10.10 1.89
N ASP A 41 12.44 10.78 0.80
CA ASP A 41 11.73 12.06 0.80
C ASP A 41 10.30 11.93 1.34
N LEU A 42 9.68 10.74 1.20
CA LEU A 42 8.32 10.48 1.69
C LEU A 42 8.27 10.21 3.20
N ARG A 43 9.42 10.11 3.88
CA ARG A 43 9.50 9.98 5.35
C ARG A 43 8.95 11.21 6.07
N VAL A 44 8.83 12.36 5.40
CA VAL A 44 8.25 13.61 5.96
C VAL A 44 6.83 13.42 6.52
N TYR A 45 6.08 12.45 6.01
CA TYR A 45 4.73 12.13 6.50
C TYR A 45 4.73 11.27 7.79
N PHE A 46 5.88 10.74 8.19
CA PHE A 46 6.03 9.85 9.33
C PHE A 46 6.66 10.60 10.51
N LYS A 47 5.84 11.40 11.20
CA LYS A 47 6.30 12.25 12.33
C LYS A 47 7.14 11.49 13.35
N GLY A 48 8.34 12.00 13.67
CA GLY A 48 9.31 11.37 14.56
C GLY A 48 10.16 10.26 13.92
N ALA A 49 9.96 9.97 12.64
CA ALA A 49 10.70 8.98 11.87
C ALA A 49 11.22 9.53 10.53
N GLU A 50 11.28 10.86 10.39
CA GLU A 50 11.66 11.55 9.14
C GLU A 50 13.07 11.18 8.67
N ASN A 51 13.96 10.82 9.60
CA ASN A 51 15.35 10.47 9.33
C ASN A 51 15.66 8.98 9.57
N PHE A 52 14.65 8.13 9.80
CA PHE A 52 14.87 6.71 10.10
C PHE A 52 15.55 5.99 8.93
N THR A 53 16.59 5.22 9.26
CA THR A 53 17.23 4.24 8.39
C THR A 53 16.46 2.91 8.39
N ALA A 54 16.84 1.98 7.51
CA ALA A 54 16.29 0.62 7.54
C ALA A 54 16.53 -0.10 8.88
N ASP A 55 17.67 0.17 9.54
CA ASP A 55 17.99 -0.41 10.85
C ASP A 55 17.11 0.16 11.96
N ASP A 56 16.78 1.45 11.89
CA ASP A 56 15.84 2.08 12.83
C ASP A 56 14.44 1.50 12.66
N VAL A 57 14.00 1.28 11.42
CA VAL A 57 12.72 0.62 11.11
C VAL A 57 12.71 -0.82 11.64
N GLN A 58 13.79 -1.58 11.45
CA GLN A 58 13.90 -2.97 11.90
C GLN A 58 13.71 -3.12 13.42
N LYS A 59 14.21 -2.15 14.20
CA LYS A 59 14.16 -2.15 15.66
C LYS A 59 12.91 -1.46 16.23
N SER A 60 12.02 -0.95 15.38
CA SER A 60 10.88 -0.14 15.80
C SER A 60 9.60 -0.94 15.97
N GLU A 61 9.05 -0.97 17.18
CA GLU A 61 7.71 -1.51 17.46
C GLU A 61 6.60 -0.74 16.69
N ARG A 62 6.80 0.56 16.45
CA ARG A 62 5.87 1.36 15.63
C ARG A 62 5.75 0.78 14.23
N PHE A 63 6.86 0.46 13.57
CA PHE A 63 6.86 -0.07 12.21
C PHE A 63 6.59 -1.57 12.14
N GLU A 64 6.74 -2.30 13.24
CA GLU A 64 6.14 -3.62 13.40
C GLU A 64 4.60 -3.55 13.25
N LYS A 65 3.95 -2.72 14.07
CA LYS A 65 2.49 -2.53 14.06
C LYS A 65 2.00 -1.90 12.77
N GLN A 66 2.66 -0.84 12.32
CA GLN A 66 2.28 -0.13 11.11
C GLN A 66 2.53 -0.99 9.86
N GLY A 67 3.58 -1.81 9.84
CA GLY A 67 3.86 -2.79 8.79
C GLY A 67 2.72 -3.78 8.61
N GLN A 68 2.18 -4.34 9.70
CA GLN A 68 1.01 -5.23 9.62
C GLN A 68 -0.24 -4.50 9.13
N ARG A 69 -0.47 -3.25 9.58
CA ARG A 69 -1.63 -2.45 9.14
C ARG A 69 -1.63 -2.18 7.64
N ILE A 70 -0.50 -1.77 7.07
CA ILE A 70 -0.41 -1.49 5.63
C ILE A 70 -0.51 -2.77 4.80
N LEU A 71 0.15 -3.85 5.24
CA LEU A 71 0.11 -5.12 4.53
C LEU A 71 -1.31 -5.71 4.52
N LEU A 72 -2.01 -5.66 5.66
CA LEU A 72 -3.42 -6.04 5.75
C LEU A 72 -4.29 -5.19 4.81
N ALA A 73 -4.10 -3.87 4.78
CA ALA A 73 -4.88 -2.99 3.93
C ALA A 73 -4.75 -3.37 2.45
N VAL A 74 -3.55 -3.73 2.00
CA VAL A 74 -3.33 -4.17 0.62
C VAL A 74 -3.95 -5.55 0.33
N HIS A 75 -3.94 -6.46 1.32
CA HIS A 75 -4.70 -7.73 1.19
C HIS A 75 -6.20 -7.48 1.06
N VAL A 76 -6.76 -6.56 1.86
CA VAL A 76 -8.19 -6.20 1.77
C VAL A 76 -8.52 -5.60 0.40
N LEU A 77 -7.65 -4.74 -0.16
CA LEU A 77 -7.83 -4.23 -1.52
C LEU A 77 -7.89 -5.38 -2.53
N ALA A 78 -6.96 -6.34 -2.48
CA ALA A 78 -6.92 -7.47 -3.41
C ALA A 78 -8.12 -8.43 -3.23
N GLU A 79 -8.56 -8.68 -2.00
CA GLU A 79 -9.73 -9.53 -1.70
C GLU A 79 -11.04 -8.90 -2.12
N THR A 80 -11.16 -7.58 -1.99
CA THR A 80 -12.41 -6.88 -2.29
C THR A 80 -12.50 -6.42 -3.74
N TYR A 81 -11.41 -6.45 -4.52
CA TYR A 81 -11.39 -5.89 -5.88
C TYR A 81 -12.42 -6.52 -6.84
N ALA A 82 -12.76 -7.79 -6.69
CA ALA A 82 -13.82 -8.40 -7.50
C ALA A 82 -15.21 -7.78 -7.23
N ASN A 83 -15.42 -7.22 -6.02
CA ASN A 83 -16.60 -6.49 -5.61
C ASN A 83 -16.30 -4.97 -5.56
N GLN A 84 -16.48 -4.31 -6.70
CA GLN A 84 -16.07 -2.92 -6.89
C GLN A 84 -16.71 -1.93 -5.90
N GLU A 85 -17.94 -2.15 -5.45
CA GLU A 85 -18.59 -1.27 -4.47
C GLU A 85 -17.89 -1.34 -3.11
N VAL A 86 -17.54 -2.53 -2.65
CA VAL A 86 -16.81 -2.74 -1.39
C VAL A 86 -15.37 -2.22 -1.51
N PHE A 87 -14.70 -2.50 -2.63
CA PHE A 87 -13.37 -1.98 -2.91
C PHE A 87 -13.35 -0.45 -2.83
N LYS A 88 -14.24 0.22 -3.57
CA LYS A 88 -14.34 1.69 -3.59
C LYS A 88 -14.69 2.26 -2.22
N ALA A 89 -15.60 1.64 -1.48
CA ALA A 89 -15.90 2.05 -0.11
C ALA A 89 -14.66 1.98 0.80
N TYR A 90 -13.85 0.92 0.66
CA TYR A 90 -12.61 0.78 1.42
C TYR A 90 -11.52 1.78 0.98
N VAL A 91 -11.47 2.14 -0.32
CA VAL A 91 -10.62 3.23 -0.81
C VAL A 91 -11.00 4.54 -0.12
N ARG A 92 -12.28 4.94 -0.15
CA ARG A 92 -12.76 6.17 0.51
C ARG A 92 -12.43 6.21 2.01
N GLU A 93 -12.61 5.08 2.70
CA GLU A 93 -12.26 4.97 4.13
C GLU A 93 -10.75 5.06 4.36
N THR A 94 -9.95 4.53 3.44
CA THR A 94 -8.49 4.72 3.46
C THR A 94 -8.14 6.19 3.31
N ILE A 95 -8.72 6.91 2.34
CA ILE A 95 -8.50 8.36 2.20
C ILE A 95 -8.88 9.11 3.47
N ASN A 96 -10.05 8.82 4.06
CA ASN A 96 -10.53 9.46 5.29
C ASN A 96 -9.51 9.39 6.43
N ARG A 97 -8.96 8.20 6.68
CA ARG A 97 -7.98 7.95 7.75
C ARG A 97 -6.63 8.65 7.52
N HIS A 98 -6.33 9.04 6.28
CA HIS A 98 -5.08 9.70 5.90
C HIS A 98 -5.18 11.23 5.76
N ARG A 99 -6.39 11.82 5.81
CA ARG A 99 -6.60 13.28 5.67
C ARG A 99 -5.71 14.11 6.60
N GLN A 100 -5.50 13.62 7.82
CA GLN A 100 -4.68 14.29 8.84
C GLN A 100 -3.21 14.50 8.42
N PHE A 101 -2.70 13.67 7.50
CA PHE A 101 -1.31 13.76 7.04
C PHE A 101 -1.12 14.75 5.88
N LYS A 102 -2.22 15.25 5.29
CA LYS A 102 -2.20 16.23 4.18
C LYS A 102 -1.22 15.82 3.06
N MET A 103 -1.27 14.55 2.68
CA MET A 103 -0.43 13.98 1.63
C MET A 103 -0.68 14.66 0.29
N ASP A 104 0.36 14.76 -0.53
CA ASP A 104 0.19 15.13 -1.93
C ASP A 104 -0.74 14.10 -2.62
N PRO A 105 -1.83 14.54 -3.28
CA PRO A 105 -2.80 13.64 -3.88
C PRO A 105 -2.23 12.75 -4.99
N ALA A 106 -1.10 13.09 -5.61
CA ALA A 106 -0.45 12.23 -6.60
C ALA A 106 0.13 10.94 -5.98
N LEU A 107 0.37 10.93 -4.65
CA LEU A 107 0.95 9.79 -3.95
C LEU A 107 0.00 8.58 -3.87
N TRP A 108 -1.30 8.77 -4.08
CA TRP A 108 -2.26 7.67 -4.09
C TRP A 108 -1.97 6.66 -5.20
N LEU A 109 -1.59 7.14 -6.39
CA LEU A 109 -1.14 6.26 -7.47
C LEU A 109 0.31 5.80 -7.26
N ALA A 110 1.19 6.70 -6.82
CA ALA A 110 2.62 6.39 -6.65
C ALA A 110 2.88 5.27 -5.63
N PHE A 111 1.99 5.07 -4.65
CA PHE A 111 2.06 3.96 -3.70
C PHE A 111 2.20 2.59 -4.38
N PHE A 112 1.50 2.37 -5.50
CA PHE A 112 1.53 1.07 -6.18
C PHE A 112 2.88 0.78 -6.82
N THR A 113 3.62 1.80 -7.26
CA THR A 113 5.02 1.66 -7.69
C THR A 113 5.91 1.19 -6.54
N VAL A 114 5.77 1.82 -5.36
CA VAL A 114 6.52 1.41 -4.15
C VAL A 114 6.18 -0.02 -3.77
N PHE A 115 4.89 -0.38 -3.76
CA PHE A 115 4.43 -1.69 -3.32
C PHE A 115 4.84 -2.81 -4.27
N VAL A 116 4.74 -2.61 -5.59
CA VAL A 116 5.24 -3.57 -6.60
C VAL A 116 6.76 -3.71 -6.51
N GLY A 117 7.49 -2.63 -6.28
CA GLY A 117 8.93 -2.66 -6.02
C GLY A 117 9.27 -3.52 -4.80
N TYR A 118 8.55 -3.33 -3.70
CA TYR A 118 8.68 -4.16 -2.50
C TYR A 118 8.37 -5.63 -2.77
N LEU A 119 7.26 -5.95 -3.45
CA LEU A 119 6.92 -7.34 -3.78
C LEU A 119 8.00 -8.00 -4.65
N GLY A 120 8.64 -7.24 -5.55
CA GLY A 120 9.79 -7.70 -6.33
C GLY A 120 11.00 -8.14 -5.48
N THR A 121 11.10 -7.70 -4.22
CA THR A 121 12.10 -8.19 -3.26
C THR A 121 11.71 -9.52 -2.61
N LYS A 122 10.42 -9.90 -2.68
CA LYS A 122 9.85 -11.09 -2.05
C LYS A 122 9.62 -12.24 -3.03
N THR A 123 9.34 -11.92 -4.29
CA THR A 123 9.08 -12.89 -5.35
C THR A 123 9.36 -12.29 -6.73
N THR A 124 9.45 -13.13 -7.76
CA THR A 124 9.46 -12.67 -9.15
C THR A 124 8.04 -12.39 -9.60
N LEU A 125 7.76 -11.14 -10.00
CA LEU A 125 6.49 -10.74 -10.57
C LEU A 125 6.56 -10.79 -12.10
N ASP A 126 5.69 -11.60 -12.71
CA ASP A 126 5.50 -11.60 -14.17
C ASP A 126 4.80 -10.32 -14.65
N GLU A 127 4.77 -10.13 -15.97
CA GLU A 127 4.19 -8.94 -16.58
C GLU A 127 2.68 -8.85 -16.33
N ALA A 128 1.96 -9.98 -16.36
CA ALA A 128 0.53 -10.03 -16.09
C ALA A 128 0.19 -9.53 -14.67
N THR A 129 0.97 -9.95 -13.67
CA THR A 129 0.79 -9.54 -12.28
C THR A 129 1.13 -8.06 -12.07
N LYS A 130 2.19 -7.56 -12.72
CA LYS A 130 2.51 -6.12 -12.70
C LYS A 130 1.39 -5.29 -13.31
N ASN A 131 0.84 -5.73 -14.44
CA ASN A 131 -0.29 -5.07 -15.09
C ASN A 131 -1.55 -5.11 -14.24
N ALA A 132 -1.80 -6.20 -13.51
CA ALA A 132 -2.89 -6.31 -12.55
C ALA A 132 -2.77 -5.27 -11.42
N TRP A 133 -1.58 -5.11 -10.83
CA TRP A 133 -1.33 -4.09 -9.82
C TRP A 133 -1.47 -2.66 -10.36
N ALA A 134 -1.00 -2.41 -11.59
CA ALA A 134 -1.15 -1.11 -12.25
C ALA A 134 -2.63 -0.76 -12.47
N GLU A 135 -3.44 -1.72 -12.94
CA GLU A 135 -4.88 -1.54 -13.12
C GLU A 135 -5.61 -1.31 -11.79
N MET A 136 -5.30 -2.09 -10.76
CA MET A 136 -5.85 -1.87 -9.42
C MET A 136 -5.48 -0.48 -8.88
N GLY A 137 -4.22 -0.06 -9.09
CA GLY A 137 -3.74 1.25 -8.67
C GLY A 137 -4.42 2.40 -9.41
N ARG A 138 -4.69 2.25 -10.71
CA ARG A 138 -5.46 3.21 -11.49
C ARG A 138 -6.88 3.37 -10.93
N VAL A 139 -7.59 2.25 -10.72
CA VAL A 139 -8.97 2.28 -10.17
C VAL A 139 -8.99 2.82 -8.73
N PHE A 140 -8.00 2.48 -7.92
CA PHE A 140 -7.83 3.06 -6.58
C PHE A 140 -7.69 4.58 -6.66
N ASN A 141 -6.80 5.07 -7.52
CA ASN A 141 -6.54 6.50 -7.65
C ASN A 141 -7.76 7.25 -8.18
N GLU A 142 -8.47 6.72 -9.18
CA GLU A 142 -9.70 7.35 -9.70
C GLU A 142 -10.75 7.57 -8.61
N GLU A 143 -11.00 6.54 -7.78
CA GLU A 143 -11.91 6.66 -6.65
C GLU A 143 -11.38 7.62 -5.57
N ALA A 144 -10.07 7.61 -5.31
CA ALA A 144 -9.43 8.50 -4.35
C ALA A 144 -9.59 9.98 -4.77
N GLN A 145 -9.25 10.32 -6.02
CA GLN A 145 -9.37 11.69 -6.53
C GLN A 145 -10.82 12.16 -6.56
N MET A 146 -11.75 11.30 -6.98
CA MET A 146 -13.18 11.62 -6.93
C MET A 146 -13.64 11.91 -5.50
N HIS A 147 -13.25 11.09 -4.52
CA HIS A 147 -13.64 11.27 -3.12
C HIS A 147 -12.99 12.50 -2.48
N LEU A 148 -11.73 12.80 -2.81
CA LEU A 148 -11.04 14.02 -2.38
C LEU A 148 -11.78 15.26 -2.89
N LYS A 149 -12.10 15.30 -4.19
CA LYS A 149 -12.89 16.37 -4.81
C LYS A 149 -14.24 16.55 -4.13
N ASN A 150 -14.99 15.46 -3.93
CA ASN A 150 -16.30 15.49 -3.28
C ASN A 150 -16.23 15.92 -1.80
N SER A 151 -15.05 15.77 -1.17
CA SER A 151 -14.82 16.17 0.22
C SER A 151 -14.20 17.57 0.35
N GLY A 152 -14.03 18.31 -0.75
CA GLY A 152 -13.40 19.63 -0.73
C GLY A 152 -11.91 19.62 -0.36
N LEU A 153 -11.21 18.53 -0.68
CA LEU A 153 -9.78 18.35 -0.39
C LEU A 153 -8.91 18.49 -1.66
N PRO A 154 -7.59 18.74 -1.53
CA PRO A 154 -6.66 18.73 -2.66
C PRO A 154 -6.75 17.42 -3.47
N HIS A 155 -6.81 17.54 -4.79
CA HIS A 155 -6.96 16.45 -5.76
C HIS A 155 -6.27 16.84 -7.08
N VAL A 156 -5.98 15.85 -7.93
CA VAL A 156 -5.34 16.01 -9.26
C VAL A 156 -6.03 15.19 -10.34
#